data_AF-A0A183GAQ1-F1
#
_entry.id   AF-A0A183GAQ1-F1
#
_cell.length_a   1.000
_cell.length_b   1.000
_cell.length_c   1.000
_cell.angle_alpha   90.00
_cell.angle_beta   90.00
_cell.angle_gamma   90.00
#
_symmetry.space_group_name_H-M   'P 1'
#
loop_
_entity.id
_entity.type
_entity.pdbx_description
1 polymer ?
#
loop_
_entity_poly.entity_id
_entity_poly.type
_entity_poly.pdbx_seq_one_letter_code
_entity_poly.pdbx_strand_id
1 'polypeptide(L)' 'MADSSYVLTNSNPYLDYPRPMLHKTIPIGGITVNTDPAKNALSKEWDSILNERNTTVYVSFGSVTKSIYMPDTYR' A
#
# COMPACT_ATOMS: atom_id res chain seq x y z
N MET A 1 6.29 12.07 -19.43
CA MET A 1 5.48 11.04 -20.13
C MET A 1 5.47 11.28 -21.64
N ALA A 2 5.15 12.50 -22.12
CA ALA A 2 5.20 12.82 -23.54
C ALA A 2 6.61 12.60 -24.15
N ASP A 3 7.66 13.08 -23.48
CA ASP A 3 9.04 12.99 -23.98
C ASP A 3 9.80 11.71 -23.57
N SER A 4 9.11 10.74 -22.97
CA SER A 4 9.72 9.47 -22.50
C SER A 4 9.52 8.37 -23.53
N SER A 5 10.53 7.55 -23.85
CA SER A 5 10.37 6.46 -24.83
C SER A 5 9.46 5.33 -24.34
N TYR A 6 9.60 4.95 -23.07
CA TYR A 6 8.73 3.97 -22.39
C TYR A 6 8.40 4.47 -20.99
N VAL A 7 7.25 4.05 -20.47
CA VAL A 7 6.82 4.34 -19.10
C VAL A 7 6.44 3.03 -18.43
N LEU A 8 7.19 2.66 -17.39
CA LEU A 8 6.93 1.46 -16.61
C LEU A 8 6.15 1.86 -15.36
N THR A 9 4.96 1.29 -15.16
CA THR A 9 4.10 1.63 -14.02
C THR A 9 3.93 0.42 -13.11
N ASN A 10 4.12 0.59 -11.80
CA ASN A 10 3.81 -0.46 -10.82
C ASN A 10 2.30 -0.57 -10.61
N SER A 11 1.61 -1.16 -11.59
CA SER A 11 0.16 -1.29 -11.64
C SER A 11 -0.23 -2.63 -12.24
N ASN A 12 -1.33 -3.23 -11.76
CA ASN A 12 -1.91 -4.42 -12.35
C ASN A 12 -3.20 -4.04 -13.10
N PRO A 13 -3.25 -4.13 -14.44
CA PRO A 13 -4.37 -3.65 -15.24
C PRO A 13 -5.71 -4.35 -14.96
N TYR A 14 -5.70 -5.51 -14.32
CA TYR A 14 -6.93 -6.21 -13.93
C TYR A 14 -7.50 -5.74 -12.58
N LEU A 15 -6.67 -5.16 -11.72
CA LEU A 15 -7.06 -4.67 -10.39
C LEU A 15 -7.15 -3.15 -10.33
N ASP A 16 -6.43 -2.47 -11.22
CA ASP A 16 -6.38 -1.01 -11.31
C ASP A 16 -7.62 -0.47 -12.04
N TYR A 17 -7.98 0.78 -11.74
CA TYR A 17 -9.13 1.43 -12.36
C TYR A 17 -8.85 1.71 -13.85
N PRO A 18 -9.81 1.49 -14.76
CA PRO A 18 -9.59 1.75 -16.18
C PRO A 18 -9.32 3.24 -16.41
N ARG A 19 -8.19 3.54 -17.05
CA ARG A 19 -7.76 4.90 -17.40
C ARG A 19 -7.15 4.91 -18.79
N PRO A 20 -7.29 6.01 -19.55
CA PRO A 20 -6.61 6.15 -20.83
C PRO A 20 -5.09 6.05 -20.64
N MET A 21 -4.44 5.14 -21.37
CA MET A 21 -2.99 4.96 -21.34
C MET A 21 -2.40 5.09 -22.74
N LEU A 22 -1.19 5.64 -22.83
CA LEU A 22 -0.42 5.66 -24.07
C LEU A 22 0.11 4.25 -24.36
N HIS A 23 0.19 3.86 -25.62
CA HIS A 23 0.70 2.54 -26.05
C HIS A 23 2.13 2.22 -25.57
N LYS A 24 2.92 3.25 -25.22
CA LYS A 24 4.26 3.14 -24.64
C LYS A 24 4.29 2.95 -23.11
N THR A 25 3.13 2.78 -22.49
CA THR A 25 3.00 2.54 -21.04
C THR A 25 2.88 1.04 -20.80
N ILE A 26 3.85 0.47 -20.07
CA ILE A 26 3.92 -0.96 -19.78
C ILE A 26 3.67 -1.13 -18.27
N PRO A 27 2.54 -1.73 -17.88
CA PRO A 27 2.27 -2.02 -16.48
C PRO A 27 3.12 -3.21 -16.02
N ILE A 28 3.98 -2.99 -15.03
CA ILE A 28 4.79 -4.01 -14.34
C ILE A 28 4.36 -4.01 -12.87
N GLY A 29 3.28 -4.72 -12.57
CA GLY A 29 2.79 -4.88 -11.20
C GLY A 29 3.67 -5.80 -10.36
N GLY A 30 3.47 -5.76 -9.04
CA GLY A 30 4.16 -6.66 -8.11
C GLY A 30 5.59 -6.24 -7.78
N ILE A 31 5.99 -5.02 -8.12
CA ILE A 31 7.22 -4.43 -7.61
C ILE A 31 6.95 -4.05 -6.15
N THR A 32 7.37 -4.91 -5.23
CA THR A 32 7.22 -4.71 -3.79
C THR A 32 8.58 -4.78 -3.09
N VAL A 33 8.63 -4.34 -1.85
CA VAL A 33 9.80 -4.56 -0.99
C VAL A 33 9.92 -6.05 -0.69
N ASN A 34 11.14 -6.58 -0.67
CA ASN A 34 11.37 -7.97 -0.27
C ASN A 34 11.09 -8.12 1.24
N THR A 35 9.99 -8.80 1.56
CA THR A 35 9.63 -9.13 2.93
C THR A 35 10.22 -10.47 3.31
N ASP A 36 11.46 -10.45 3.81
CA ASP A 36 12.04 -11.60 4.50
C ASP A 36 11.34 -11.78 5.86
N PRO A 37 10.60 -12.89 6.11
CA PRO A 37 9.84 -13.09 7.35
C PRO A 37 10.72 -13.08 8.60
N ALA A 38 11.99 -13.50 8.48
CA ALA A 38 12.92 -13.53 9.60
C ALA A 38 13.42 -12.13 9.97
N LYS A 39 13.50 -11.21 9.00
CA LYS A 39 13.99 -9.84 9.21
C LYS A 39 12.88 -8.84 9.48
N ASN A 40 11.69 -9.09 8.95
CA ASN A 40 10.50 -8.26 9.12
C ASN A 40 9.55 -8.84 10.18
N ALA A 41 10.12 -9.53 11.18
CA ALA A 41 9.35 -10.01 12.31
C ALA A 41 8.81 -8.82 13.11
N LEU A 42 7.52 -8.90 13.46
CA LEU A 42 6.87 -7.89 14.28
C LEU A 42 7.46 -7.90 15.70
N SER A 43 7.51 -6.74 16.37
CA SER A 43 7.93 -6.73 17.77
C SER A 43 6.93 -7.54 18.63
N LYS A 44 7.43 -8.13 19.72
CA LYS A 44 6.61 -8.96 20.61
C LYS A 44 5.36 -8.24 21.15
N GLU A 45 5.47 -6.93 21.34
CA GLU A 45 4.36 -6.07 21.80
C GLU A 45 3.21 -6.09 20.79
N TRP A 46 3.48 -5.72 19.54
CA TRP A 46 2.45 -5.66 18.51
C TRP A 46 1.93 -7.04 18.12
N ASP A 47 2.79 -8.06 18.12
CA ASP A 47 2.37 -9.44 17.89
C ASP A 47 1.39 -9.91 18.97
N SER A 48 1.66 -9.60 20.24
CA SER A 48 0.75 -9.93 21.35
C SER A 48 -0.60 -9.19 21.22
N ILE A 49 -0.56 -7.90 20.87
CA ILE A 49 -1.79 -7.09 20.71
C ILE A 49 -2.64 -7.59 19.55
N LEU A 50 -2.04 -7.88 18.39
CA LEU A 50 -2.76 -8.34 17.21
C LEU A 50 -3.32 -9.75 17.40
N ASN A 51 -2.63 -10.61 18.15
CA ASN A 51 -3.04 -11.98 18.45
C ASN A 51 -4.05 -12.11 19.61
N GLU A 52 -4.41 -11.01 20.28
CA GLU A 52 -5.39 -11.03 21.38
C GLU A 52 -6.80 -11.48 20.90
N ARG A 53 -7.13 -11.22 19.63
CA ARG A 53 -8.44 -11.53 19.03
C ARG A 53 -8.27 -12.18 17.66
N ASN A 54 -9.20 -13.07 17.30
CA ASN A 54 -9.22 -13.72 15.98
C ASN A 54 -9.57 -12.76 14.83
N THR A 55 -10.09 -11.57 15.13
CA THR A 55 -10.43 -10.56 14.13
C THR A 55 -10.06 -9.19 14.66
N THR A 56 -9.09 -8.56 13.99
CA THR A 56 -8.51 -7.28 14.38
C THR A 56 -8.56 -6.33 13.19
N VAL A 57 -9.00 -5.09 13.41
CA VAL A 57 -9.02 -4.04 12.37
C VAL A 57 -7.79 -3.16 12.57
N TYR A 58 -6.86 -3.20 11.62
CA TYR A 58 -5.72 -2.30 11.58
C TYR A 58 -6.04 -1.08 10.72
N VAL A 59 -5.93 0.11 11.29
CA VAL A 59 -6.17 1.39 10.60
C VAL A 59 -4.86 2.16 10.49
N SER A 60 -4.47 2.50 9.26
CA SER A 60 -3.30 3.33 8.98
C SER A 60 -3.60 4.31 7.86
N PHE A 61 -3.25 5.57 8.09
CA PHE A 61 -3.38 6.65 7.11
C PHE A 61 -2.05 6.91 6.36
N GLY A 62 -1.05 6.04 6.55
CA GLY A 62 0.30 6.27 6.02
C GLY A 62 1.05 7.35 6.80
N SER A 63 2.20 7.76 6.26
CA SER A 63 3.13 8.69 6.91
C SER A 63 2.79 10.16 6.70
N VAL A 64 2.03 10.49 5.65
CA VAL A 64 1.74 11.87 5.24
C VAL A 64 0.59 12.45 6.06
N THR A 65 -0.52 11.71 6.17
CA THR A 65 -1.69 12.12 6.95
C THR A 65 -1.64 11.48 8.32
N LYS A 66 -1.48 12.30 9.37
CA LYS A 66 -1.36 11.79 10.74
C LYS A 66 -2.74 11.57 11.36
N SER A 67 -2.97 10.40 11.93
CA SER A 67 -4.22 10.03 12.62
C SER A 67 -4.56 10.94 13.80
N ILE A 68 -3.56 11.61 14.39
CA ILE A 68 -3.75 12.54 15.52
C ILE A 68 -4.64 13.74 15.17
N TYR A 69 -4.83 14.03 13.88
CA TYR A 69 -5.69 15.12 13.41
C TYR A 69 -7.10 14.65 13.02
N MET A 70 -7.43 13.37 13.26
CA MET A 70 -8.78 12.88 13.05
C MET A 70 -9.73 13.58 14.04
N PRO A 71 -10.81 14.23 13.56
CA PRO A 71 -11.75 14.93 14.44
C PRO A 71 -12.55 13.94 15.27
N ASP A 72 -12.91 14.32 16.50
CA ASP A 72 -13.73 13.49 17.39
C ASP A 72 -15.16 13.30 16.90
N THR A 73 -15.63 14.20 16.02
CA THR A 73 -16.97 14.15 15.42
C THR A 73 -16.88 14.14 13.90
N TYR A 74 -17.36 13.05 13.30
CA TYR A 74 -17.59 12.91 11.86
C TYR A 74 -19.09 13.16 11.62
N ARG A 75 -19.42 14.18 10.81
CA ARG A 75 -20.80 14.55 10.50
C ARG A 75 -21.42 13.63 9.47
#